data_AF-F5YUJ4-F1
#
_entry.id   AF-F5YUJ4-F1
#
_cell.length_a   1.000
_cell.length_b   1.000
_cell.length_c   1.000
_cell.angle_alpha   90.00
_cell.angle_beta   90.00
_cell.angle_gamma   90.00
#
_symmetry.space_group_name_H-M   'P 1'
#
loop_
_entity.id
_entity.type
_entity.pdbx_description
1 polymer ?
#
loop_
_entity_poly.entity_id
_entity_poly.type
_entity_poly.pdbx_seq_one_letter_code
_entity_poly.pdbx_strand_id
1 'polypeptide(L)' 'MVQRLEQGGLDLDASLSLWERGEQLAKRCEEHLAGARRRVQDALAAENGEDEGT' A
#
# COMPACT_ATOMS: atom_id res chain seq x y z
N MET A 1 5.11 -4.13 14.30
CA MET A 1 5.75 -5.27 13.58
C MET A 1 7.19 -4.91 13.28
N VAL A 2 7.43 -3.88 12.45
CA VAL A 2 8.77 -3.32 12.17
C VAL A 2 9.60 -3.06 13.43
N GLN A 3 9.13 -2.21 14.35
CA GLN A 3 9.87 -1.93 15.60
C GLN A 3 10.25 -3.18 16.41
N ARG A 4 9.44 -4.24 16.38
CA ARG A 4 9.73 -5.49 17.12
C ARG A 4 10.80 -6.32 16.41
N LEU A 5 10.81 -6.32 15.08
CA LEU A 5 11.86 -6.96 14.29
C LEU A 5 13.19 -6.22 14.46
N GLU A 6 13.17 -4.88 14.45
CA GLU A 6 14.36 -4.04 14.58
C GLU A 6 15.02 -4.12 15.97
N GLN A 7 14.22 -4.33 17.02
CA GLN A 7 14.73 -4.53 18.38
C GLN A 7 15.53 -5.84 18.54
N GLY A 8 15.33 -6.81 17.64
CA GLY A 8 15.95 -8.13 17.72
C GLY A 8 15.49 -8.95 18.95
N GLY A 9 16.23 -10.01 19.28
CA GLY A 9 15.96 -10.84 20.46
C GLY A 9 14.82 -11.86 20.31
N LEU A 10 14.25 -11.98 19.12
CA LEU A 10 13.29 -13.02 18.76
C LEU A 10 14.04 -14.24 18.19
N ASP A 11 13.48 -15.43 18.40
CA ASP A 11 13.89 -16.59 17.62
C ASP A 11 13.46 -16.44 16.15
N LEU A 12 13.96 -17.35 15.31
CA LEU A 12 13.74 -17.31 13.87
C LEU A 12 12.25 -17.47 13.52
N ASP A 13 11.52 -18.34 14.22
CA ASP A 13 10.12 -18.64 13.92
C ASP A 13 9.21 -17.44 14.24
N ALA A 14 9.43 -16.82 15.39
CA ALA A 14 8.76 -15.59 15.78
C ALA A 14 9.10 -14.42 14.84
N SER A 15 10.35 -14.33 14.37
CA SER A 15 10.79 -13.31 13.41
C SER A 15 10.09 -13.50 12.05
N LEU A 16 10.02 -14.73 11.55
CA LEU A 16 9.34 -15.05 10.28
C LEU A 16 7.85 -14.76 10.36
N SER A 17 7.18 -15.17 11.44
CA SER A 17 5.76 -14.91 11.66
C SER A 17 5.43 -13.40 11.66
N LEU A 18 6.29 -12.57 12.27
CA LEU A 18 6.12 -11.11 12.26
C LEU A 18 6.36 -10.50 10.88
N TRP A 19 7.35 -11.03 10.14
CA TRP A 19 7.64 -10.59 8.77
C TRP A 19 6.48 -10.91 7.83
N GLU A 20 5.97 -12.15 7.83
CA GLU A 20 4.84 -12.58 6.97
C GLU A 20 3.58 -11.75 7.23
N ARG A 21 3.34 -11.38 8.49
CA ARG A 21 2.25 -10.47 8.84
C ARG A 21 2.50 -9.04 8.34
N GLY A 22 3.75 -8.60 8.33
CA GLY A 22 4.17 -7.33 7.73
C GLY A 22 3.91 -7.31 6.22
N GLU A 23 4.29 -8.37 5.51
CA GLU A 23 4.06 -8.51 4.07
C GLU A 23 2.57 -8.46 3.71
N GLN A 24 1.74 -9.18 4.48
CA GLN A 24 0.28 -9.14 4.28
C GLN A 24 -0.30 -7.74 4.47
N LEU A 25 0.23 -6.96 5.42
CA LEU A 25 -0.19 -5.58 5.63
C LEU A 25 0.28 -4.68 4.48
N ALA A 26 1.54 -4.82 4.04
CA ALA A 26 2.09 -4.06 2.93
C ALA A 26 1.26 -4.25 1.67
N LYS A 27 0.94 -5.51 1.32
CA LYS A 27 0.08 -5.84 0.18
C LYS A 27 -1.27 -5.14 0.23
N ARG A 28 -1.95 -5.15 1.38
CA ARG A 28 -3.26 -4.46 1.53
C ARG A 28 -3.11 -2.95 1.34
N CYS A 29 -2.08 -2.35 1.92
CA CYS A 29 -1.80 -0.93 1.74
C CYS A 29 -1.57 -0.59 0.26
N GLU A 30 -0.82 -1.41 -0.47
CA GLU A 30 -0.58 -1.24 -1.91
C GLU A 30 -1.87 -1.32 -2.73
N GLU A 31 -2.74 -2.30 -2.45
CA GLU A 31 -4.05 -2.44 -3.10
C GLU A 31 -4.91 -1.18 -2.90
N HIS A 32 -4.95 -0.64 -1.67
CA HIS A 32 -5.67 0.59 -1.37
C HIS A 32 -5.07 1.80 -2.09
N LEU A 33 -3.74 1.94 -2.08
CA LEU A 33 -3.04 3.03 -2.76
C LEU A 33 -3.22 2.97 -4.28
N ALA A 34 -3.24 1.79 -4.87
CA ALA A 34 -3.51 1.60 -6.29
C ALA A 34 -4.94 2.08 -6.63
N GLY A 35 -5.93 1.70 -5.81
CA GLY A 35 -7.30 2.18 -5.98
C GLY A 35 -7.43 3.69 -5.85
N ALA A 36 -6.77 4.30 -4.87
CA ALA A 36 -6.76 5.75 -4.69
C ALA A 36 -6.11 6.47 -5.89
N ARG A 37 -4.98 5.96 -6.38
CA ARG A 37 -4.28 6.50 -7.55
C ARG A 37 -5.15 6.47 -8.79
N ARG A 38 -5.88 5.37 -9.01
CA ARG A 38 -6.82 5.26 -10.14
C ARG A 38 -7.94 6.30 -10.06
N ARG A 39 -8.55 6.49 -8.88
CA ARG A 39 -9.61 7.51 -8.70
C ARG A 39 -9.12 8.93 -9.02
N VAL A 40 -7.90 9.25 -8.60
CA VAL A 40 -7.28 10.55 -8.92
C VAL A 40 -7.05 10.69 -10.43
N GLN A 41 -6.52 9.64 -11.08
CA GLN A 41 -6.32 9.64 -12.52
C GLN A 41 -7.64 9.79 -13.29
N ASP A 42 -8.68 9.08 -12.90
CA ASP A 42 -10.00 9.18 -13.53
C ASP A 42 -10.59 10.59 -13.37
N ALA A 43 -10.45 11.20 -12.19
CA ALA A 43 -10.91 12.57 -11.95
C ALA A 43 -10.16 13.61 -12.81
N LEU A 44 -8.83 13.48 -12.91
CA LEU A 44 -8.01 14.36 -13.74
C LEU A 44 -8.32 14.17 -15.24
N ALA A 45 -8.61 12.95 -15.68
CA ALA A 45 -8.99 12.69 -17.06
C ALA A 45 -10.36 13.27 -17.42
N ALA A 46 -11.32 13.22 -16.49
CA ALA A 46 -12.64 13.82 -16.67
C ALA A 46 -12.55 15.35 -16.83
N GLU A 47 -11.77 16.03 -15.97
CA GLU A 47 -11.56 17.48 -16.04
C GLU A 47 -10.92 17.91 -17.37
N ASN A 48 -9.90 17.17 -17.85
CA ASN A 48 -9.24 17.50 -19.12
C ASN A 48 -10.09 17.19 -20.36
N GLY A 49 -11.02 16.23 -20.28
CA GLY A 49 -11.92 15.88 -21.39
C GLY A 49 -13.09 16.86 -21.57
N GLU A 50 -13.41 17.65 -20.53
CA GLU A 50 -14.44 18.69 -20.59
C GLU A 50 -13.95 19.97 -21.29
N ASP A 51 -12.63 20.21 -21.36
CA ASP A 51 -12.01 21.38 -22.00
C ASP A 51 -11.90 21.26 -23.54
N GLU A 52 -11.86 20.05 -24.10
CA GLU A 52 -11.80 19.82 -25.57
C GLU A 52 -13.19 19.75 -26.26
N GLY A 53 -14.29 19.92 -25.51
CA GLY A 53 -15.66 19.73 -25.99
C GLY A 53 -16.48 20.99 -26.30
N THR A 54 -15.89 22.19 -26.22
CA THR A 54 -16.55 23.49 -26.56
C THR A 54 -15.86 24.15 -27.75
#